data_AF-A3Y9T7-F1
#
_entry.id   AF-A3Y9T7-F1
#
_cell.length_a   1.000
_cell.length_b   1.000
_cell.length_c   1.000
_cell.angle_alpha   90.00
_cell.angle_beta   90.00
_cell.angle_gamma   90.00
#
_symmetry.space_group_name_H-M   'P 1'
#
loop_
_entity.id
_entity.type
_entity.pdbx_description
1 polymer ?
#
loop_
_entity_poly.entity_id
_entity_poly.type
_entity_poly.pdbx_seq_one_letter_code
_entity_poly.pdbx_strand_id
1 'polypeptide(L)'
;MNTLTCIAKITAKEAHRNIVFSELTKIVLPTLKEQGCINYDLHTDNENGNVFMFHENWESEQDLNNHLESAHIKECFSVIGEMLESVEITKLSKVNV
;
A
#
# COMPACT_ATOMS: atom_id res chain seq x y z
N MET A 1 6.11 22.87 -0.41
CA MET A 1 4.91 22.04 -0.20
C MET A 1 5.41 20.77 0.47
N ASN A 2 4.78 20.34 1.57
CA ASN A 2 5.17 19.09 2.24
C ASN A 2 4.36 17.94 1.64
N THR A 3 5.06 16.98 1.07
CA THR A 3 4.52 15.70 0.62
C THR A 3 3.97 14.91 1.81
N LEU A 4 2.82 14.25 1.63
CA LEU A 4 2.30 13.29 2.59
C LEU A 4 2.91 11.92 2.29
N THR A 5 3.63 11.35 3.24
CA THR A 5 4.15 9.97 3.12
C THR A 5 3.17 9.02 3.80
N CYS A 6 2.83 7.92 3.13
CA CYS A 6 2.09 6.80 3.70
C CYS A 6 2.97 5.55 3.69
N ILE A 7 3.05 4.85 4.82
CA ILE A 7 3.65 3.52 4.89
C ILE A 7 2.55 2.55 5.29
N ALA A 8 2.24 1.61 4.39
CA ALA A 8 1.30 0.52 4.65
C ALA A 8 2.08 -0.79 4.78
N LYS A 9 2.09 -1.36 5.98
CA LYS A 9 2.67 -2.68 6.25
C LYS A 9 1.55 -3.71 6.30
N ILE A 10 1.66 -4.72 5.46
CA ILE A 10 0.66 -5.77 5.29
C ILE A 10 1.32 -7.11 5.60
N THR A 11 0.77 -7.83 6.59
CA THR A 11 1.23 -9.17 6.94
C THR A 11 0.22 -10.19 6.45
N ALA A 12 0.62 -11.07 5.53
CA ALA A 12 -0.19 -12.18 5.06
C ALA A 12 -0.15 -13.36 6.05
N LYS A 13 -1.25 -14.09 6.18
CA LYS A 13 -1.21 -15.45 6.75
C LYS A 13 -0.31 -16.32 5.85
N GLU A 14 0.56 -17.13 6.44
CA GLU A 14 1.60 -17.90 5.74
C GLU A 14 1.06 -18.70 4.53
N ALA A 15 -0.08 -19.37 4.70
CA ALA A 15 -0.71 -20.18 3.65
C ALA A 15 -1.18 -19.37 2.42
N HIS A 16 -1.32 -18.05 2.55
CA HIS A 16 -1.89 -17.19 1.50
C HIS A 16 -0.88 -16.19 0.91
N ARG A 17 0.39 -16.24 1.33
CA ARG A 17 1.46 -15.34 0.88
C ARG A 17 1.45 -15.06 -0.62
N ASN A 18 1.39 -16.11 -1.45
CA ASN A 18 1.49 -15.97 -2.90
C ASN A 18 0.27 -15.27 -3.52
N ILE A 19 -0.93 -15.52 -2.97
CA ILE A 19 -2.15 -14.86 -3.44
C ILE A 19 -2.11 -13.38 -3.05
N VAL A 20 -1.73 -13.09 -1.80
CA VAL A 20 -1.58 -11.72 -1.31
C VAL A 20 -0.56 -10.96 -2.16
N PHE A 21 0.63 -11.52 -2.39
CA PHE A 21 1.64 -10.90 -3.25
C PHE A 21 1.11 -10.60 -4.67
N SER A 22 0.39 -11.55 -5.27
CA SER A 22 -0.22 -11.38 -6.58
C SER A 22 -1.20 -10.20 -6.59
N GLU A 23 -2.14 -10.14 -5.65
CA GLU A 23 -3.12 -9.05 -5.61
C GLU A 23 -2.49 -7.69 -5.30
N LEU A 24 -1.54 -7.63 -4.36
CA LEU A 24 -0.81 -6.39 -4.05
C LEU A 24 0.03 -5.89 -5.23
N THR A 25 0.56 -6.78 -6.07
CA THR A 25 1.31 -6.37 -7.27
C THR A 25 0.39 -5.76 -8.33
N LYS A 26 -0.86 -6.24 -8.45
CA LYS A 26 -1.82 -5.75 -9.45
C LYS A 26 -2.21 -4.29 -9.23
N ILE A 27 -2.21 -3.81 -7.99
CA ILE A 27 -2.61 -2.44 -7.65
C ILE A 27 -1.50 -1.41 -7.93
N VAL A 28 -0.24 -1.81 -8.11
CA VAL A 28 0.88 -0.87 -8.32
C VAL A 28 0.70 0.01 -9.55
N LEU A 29 0.48 -0.59 -10.73
CA LEU A 29 0.36 0.15 -11.99
C LEU A 29 -0.86 1.08 -12.07
N PRO A 30 -2.07 0.71 -11.61
CA PRO A 30 -3.18 1.65 -11.55
C PRO A 30 -2.95 2.76 -10.53
N THR A 31 -2.35 2.47 -9.36
CA THR A 31 -2.09 3.51 -8.36
C THR A 31 -1.10 4.57 -8.84
N LEU A 32 -0.04 4.17 -9.55
CA LEU A 32 0.91 5.10 -10.15
C LEU A 32 0.29 6.07 -11.18
N LYS A 33 -0.94 5.79 -11.64
CA LYS A 33 -1.69 6.67 -12.57
C LYS A 33 -2.69 7.58 -11.85
N GLU A 34 -2.83 7.44 -10.54
CA GLU A 34 -3.75 8.27 -9.76
C GLU A 34 -3.27 9.71 -9.68
N GLN A 35 -4.23 10.63 -9.65
CA GLN A 35 -3.94 12.03 -9.41
C GLN A 35 -3.29 12.18 -8.03
N GLY A 36 -2.21 12.94 -7.97
CA GLY A 36 -1.50 13.21 -6.72
C GLY A 36 -0.60 12.09 -6.22
N CYS A 37 -0.51 10.94 -6.89
CA CYS A 37 0.48 9.91 -6.58
C CYS A 37 1.86 10.34 -7.08
N ILE A 38 2.83 10.49 -6.16
CA ILE A 38 4.22 10.87 -6.48
C ILE A 38 5.08 9.62 -6.64
N ASN A 39 4.92 8.65 -5.75
CA ASN A 39 5.45 7.29 -5.88
C ASN A 39 4.54 6.29 -5.16
N TYR A 40 4.70 5.01 -5.52
CA TYR A 40 3.99 3.90 -4.92
C TYR A 40 4.82 2.63 -5.06
N ASP A 41 5.65 2.36 -4.06
CA ASP A 41 6.68 1.33 -4.13
C ASP A 41 6.31 0.13 -3.26
N LEU A 42 6.10 -1.04 -3.88
CA LEU A 42 5.88 -2.31 -3.18
C LEU A 42 7.21 -2.98 -2.82
N HIS A 43 7.35 -3.35 -1.55
CA HIS A 43 8.51 -4.05 -1.00
C HIS A 43 8.08 -5.37 -0.35
N THR A 44 9.00 -6.31 -0.30
CA THR A 44 8.93 -7.50 0.57
C THR A 44 9.95 -7.37 1.69
N ASP A 45 9.60 -7.82 2.88
CA ASP A 45 10.56 -7.90 3.97
C ASP A 45 11.59 -9.02 3.71
N ASN A 46 12.87 -8.74 4.03
CA ASN A 46 13.98 -9.65 3.76
C ASN A 46 14.13 -10.77 4.81
N GLU A 47 13.55 -10.61 5.99
CA GLU A 47 13.59 -11.58 7.08
C GLU A 47 12.27 -12.37 7.19
N ASN A 48 11.15 -11.73 6.87
CA ASN A 48 9.82 -12.34 6.88
C ASN A 48 9.11 -12.18 5.53
N GLY A 49 9.18 -13.20 4.68
CA GLY A 49 8.55 -13.18 3.36
C GLY A 49 7.03 -13.01 3.35
N ASN A 50 6.34 -13.10 4.49
CA ASN A 50 4.90 -12.84 4.61
C ASN A 50 4.57 -11.35 4.79
N VAL A 51 5.57 -10.49 4.96
CA VAL A 51 5.39 -9.05 5.15
C VAL A 51 5.66 -8.31 3.84
N PHE A 52 4.71 -7.47 3.47
CA PHE A 52 4.78 -6.54 2.36
C PHE A 52 4.69 -5.11 2.87
N MET A 53 5.38 -4.19 2.23
CA MET A 53 5.32 -2.77 2.58
C MET A 53 5.14 -1.89 1.35
N PHE A 54 4.14 -1.01 1.38
CA PHE A 54 4.06 0.11 0.47
C PHE A 54 4.73 1.33 1.10
N HIS A 55 5.61 1.95 0.33
CA HIS A 55 6.10 3.30 0.59
C HIS A 55 5.53 4.23 -0.47
N GLU A 56 4.69 5.15 -0.03
CA GLU A 56 3.87 5.97 -0.90
C GLU A 56 4.05 7.43 -0.55
N ASN A 57 4.01 8.29 -1.57
CA ASN A 57 4.04 9.72 -1.39
C ASN A 57 2.92 10.35 -2.21
N TRP A 58 2.19 11.25 -1.57
CA TRP A 58 1.00 11.87 -2.11
C TRP A 58 1.11 13.40 -2.07
N GLU A 59 0.55 14.06 -3.07
CA GLU A 59 0.47 15.53 -3.14
C GLU A 59 -0.37 16.09 -1.98
N SER A 60 -1.41 15.37 -1.55
CA SER A 60 -2.27 15.77 -0.44
C SER A 60 -2.92 14.60 0.30
N GLU A 61 -3.52 14.88 1.46
CA GLU A 61 -4.36 13.91 2.17
C GLU A 61 -5.65 13.57 1.41
N GLN A 62 -6.17 14.49 0.61
CA GLN A 62 -7.33 14.21 -0.23
C GLN A 62 -7.01 13.17 -1.31
N ASP A 63 -5.82 13.23 -1.91
CA ASP A 63 -5.39 12.26 -2.92
C ASP A 63 -5.23 10.87 -2.31
N LEU A 64 -4.61 10.77 -1.12
CA LEU A 64 -4.54 9.51 -0.38
C LEU A 64 -5.93 8.97 0.00
N ASN A 65 -6.86 9.83 0.42
CA ASN A 65 -8.22 9.39 0.74
C ASN A 65 -8.97 8.89 -0.52
N ASN A 66 -8.77 9.55 -1.67
CA ASN A 66 -9.33 9.08 -2.95
C ASN A 66 -8.75 7.72 -3.34
N HIS A 67 -7.45 7.51 -3.12
CA HIS A 67 -6.77 6.24 -3.34
C HIS A 67 -7.37 5.10 -2.53
N LEU A 68 -7.56 5.30 -1.23
CA LEU A 68 -8.17 4.30 -0.33
C LEU A 68 -9.61 3.94 -0.75
N GLU A 69 -10.31 4.86 -1.41
CA GLU A 69 -11.67 4.66 -1.92
C GLU A 69 -11.73 4.13 -3.36
N SER A 70 -10.59 4.00 -4.03
CA SER A 70 -10.51 3.61 -5.44
C SER A 70 -10.94 2.16 -5.68
N ALA A 71 -11.41 1.89 -6.89
CA ALA A 71 -11.95 0.57 -7.25
C ALA A 71 -10.90 -0.55 -7.11
N HIS A 72 -9.67 -0.34 -7.61
CA HIS A 72 -8.63 -1.37 -7.59
C HIS A 72 -8.15 -1.69 -6.16
N ILE A 73 -8.15 -0.72 -5.24
CA ILE A 73 -7.85 -0.95 -3.82
C ILE A 73 -8.98 -1.74 -3.15
N LYS A 74 -10.24 -1.31 -3.33
CA LYS A 74 -11.40 -2.03 -2.78
C LYS A 74 -11.50 -3.46 -3.30
N GLU A 75 -11.28 -3.67 -4.59
CA GLU A 75 -11.28 -4.99 -5.22
C GLU A 75 -10.15 -5.86 -4.65
N CYS A 76 -8.92 -5.34 -4.56
CA CYS A 76 -7.79 -6.05 -3.95
C CYS A 76 -8.11 -6.51 -2.52
N PHE A 77 -8.54 -5.59 -1.65
CA PHE A 77 -8.86 -5.92 -0.25
C PHE A 77 -10.10 -6.79 -0.08
N SER A 78 -11.04 -6.77 -1.02
CA SER A 78 -12.15 -7.74 -1.03
C SER A 78 -11.70 -9.18 -1.26
N VAL A 79 -10.60 -9.37 -2.01
CA VAL A 79 -10.02 -10.70 -2.27
C VAL A 79 -9.14 -11.14 -1.12
N ILE A 80 -8.24 -10.26 -0.64
CA ILE A 80 -7.21 -10.64 0.33
C ILE A 80 -7.61 -10.45 1.78
N GLY A 81 -8.69 -9.74 2.11
CA GLY A 81 -8.99 -9.32 3.49
C GLY A 81 -8.92 -10.44 4.54
N GLU A 82 -9.54 -11.60 4.26
CA GLU A 82 -9.51 -12.77 5.15
C GLU A 82 -8.18 -13.54 5.16
N MET A 83 -7.29 -13.20 4.22
CA MET A 83 -5.96 -13.80 4.05
C MET A 83 -4.87 -13.04 4.82
N LEU A 84 -5.20 -11.89 5.40
CA LEU A 84 -4.26 -11.05 6.14
C LEU A 84 -4.26 -11.38 7.64
N GLU A 85 -3.09 -11.28 8.25
CA GLU A 85 -2.90 -11.27 9.69
C GLU A 85 -3.01 -9.85 10.25
N SER A 86 -2.40 -8.86 9.56
CA SER A 86 -2.49 -7.46 9.95
C SER A 86 -2.34 -6.50 8.77
N VAL A 87 -2.92 -5.32 8.93
CA VAL A 87 -2.69 -4.15 8.07
C VAL A 87 -2.41 -2.96 9.00
N GLU A 88 -1.24 -2.37 8.87
CA GLU A 88 -0.80 -1.23 9.67
C GLU A 88 -0.52 -0.06 8.72
N ILE A 89 -1.23 1.06 8.89
CA ILE A 89 -1.07 2.26 8.05
C ILE A 89 -0.52 3.39 8.90
N THR A 90 0.57 4.00 8.45
CA THR A 90 1.20 5.14 9.11
C THR A 90 1.31 6.31 8.14
N LYS A 91 0.70 7.45 8.48
CA LYS A 91 0.83 8.72 7.76
C LYS A 91 1.95 9.55 8.39
N LEU A 92 2.87 10.06 7.58
CA LEU A 92 4.11 10.71 8.00
C LEU A 92 4.36 12.01 7.23
N SER A 93 5.14 12.91 7.84
CA SER A 93 5.71 14.08 7.17
C SER A 93 7.22 13.92 7.10
N LYS A 94 7.80 14.13 5.91
CA LYS A 94 9.25 14.15 5.74
C LYS A 94 9.83 15.35 6.50
N VAL A 95 10.75 15.09 7.41
CA VAL A 95 11.57 16.13 8.06
C VAL A 95 12.73 16.46 7.14
N ASN A 96 12.82 17.71 6.70
CA ASN A 96 13.98 18.20 5.95
C ASN A 96 15.00 18.71 6.95
N VAL A 97 16.15 18.05 7.01
CA VAL A 97 17.34 18.46 7.79
C VAL A 97 18.46 18.90 6.88
#